data_AF-A0A1X7K7K3-F1
#
_entry.id   AF-A0A1X7K7K3-F1
#
_cell.length_a   1.000
_cell.length_b   1.000
_cell.length_c   1.000
_cell.angle_alpha   90.00
_cell.angle_beta   90.00
_cell.angle_gamma   90.00
#
_symmetry.space_group_name_H-M   'P 1'
#
loop_
_entity.id
_entity.type
_entity.pdbx_description
1 polymer ?
#
loop_
_entity_poly.entity_id
_entity_poly.type
_entity_poly.pdbx_seq_one_letter_code
_entity_poly.pdbx_strand_id
1 'polypeptide(L)'
;MALLLGIDNGLTVTKAVNFDEAGQVLATARCRVAQAMPHPRHVERDMDELWSQTAAAIAEAVSACGRPASEIVAVAATAHGDGLYLLDRDARPLGPGILSLDSRAGDLADGWLRDGTAEAALARSGQTPHASAPSAILAWIRDN
;
A
#
# COMPACT_ATOMS: atom_id res chain seq x y z
N MET A 1 -11.27 7.72 28.34
CA MET A 1 -10.79 6.39 27.88
C MET A 1 -9.99 6.61 26.62
N ALA A 2 -8.99 5.80 26.32
CA ALA A 2 -8.17 6.04 25.12
C ALA A 2 -8.91 5.59 23.84
N LEU A 3 -8.50 6.14 22.69
CA LEU A 3 -8.92 5.69 21.36
C LEU A 3 -7.70 5.17 20.58
N LEU A 4 -7.92 4.15 19.77
CA LEU A 4 -6.94 3.59 18.86
C LEU A 4 -7.45 3.75 17.42
N LEU A 5 -6.66 4.35 16.54
CA LEU A 5 -7.01 4.50 15.14
C LEU A 5 -6.30 3.45 14.30
N GLY A 6 -7.05 2.57 13.64
CA GLY A 6 -6.56 1.66 12.62
C GLY A 6 -6.79 2.20 11.22
N ILE A 7 -5.77 2.16 10.37
CA ILE A 7 -5.83 2.48 8.94
C ILE A 7 -5.52 1.18 8.17
N ASP A 8 -6.43 0.79 7.29
CA ASP A 8 -6.28 -0.38 6.41
C ASP A 8 -6.34 0.08 4.95
N ASN A 9 -5.17 0.22 4.33
CA ASN A 9 -5.02 0.64 2.95
C ASN A 9 -5.09 -0.58 2.01
N GLY A 10 -6.31 -0.93 1.63
CA GLY A 10 -6.56 -2.04 0.72
C GLY A 10 -6.30 -1.71 -0.75
N LEU A 11 -6.37 -2.75 -1.59
CA LEU A 11 -6.25 -2.58 -3.04
C LEU A 11 -7.40 -1.78 -3.65
N THR A 12 -8.58 -1.72 -3.06
CA THR A 12 -9.74 -1.02 -3.67
C THR A 12 -10.36 0.04 -2.76
N VAL A 13 -10.14 -0.10 -1.46
CA VAL A 13 -10.75 0.73 -0.41
C VAL A 13 -9.71 0.97 0.67
N THR A 14 -9.59 2.22 1.10
CA THR A 14 -8.96 2.56 2.37
C THR A 14 -10.01 2.64 3.45
N LYS A 15 -9.77 1.99 4.59
CA LYS A 15 -10.64 2.03 5.76
C LYS A 15 -9.92 2.73 6.90
N ALA A 16 -10.65 3.54 7.66
CA ALA A 16 -10.21 4.04 8.94
C ALA A 16 -11.20 3.60 10.01
N VAL A 17 -10.69 3.11 11.13
CA VAL A 17 -11.49 2.49 12.19
C VAL A 17 -11.01 3.00 13.54
N ASN A 18 -11.93 3.57 14.33
CA ASN A 18 -11.65 3.93 15.72
C ASN A 18 -12.07 2.78 16.64
N PHE A 19 -11.18 2.39 17.54
CA PHE A 19 -11.41 1.37 18.56
C PHE A 19 -11.28 1.95 19.96
N ASP A 20 -11.93 1.32 20.93
CA ASP A 20 -11.58 1.47 22.34
C ASP A 20 -10.40 0.55 22.74
N GLU A 21 -9.98 0.65 24.00
CA GLU A 21 -8.87 -0.13 24.56
C GLU A 21 -9.19 -1.64 24.70
N ALA A 22 -10.46 -2.02 24.60
CA ALA A 22 -10.90 -3.43 24.57
C ALA A 22 -10.99 -3.98 23.12
N GLY A 23 -10.66 -3.17 22.12
CA GLY A 23 -10.73 -3.54 20.70
C GLY A 23 -12.13 -3.48 20.11
N GLN A 24 -13.11 -2.85 20.78
CA GLN A 24 -14.44 -2.64 20.21
C GLN A 24 -14.41 -1.54 19.16
N VAL A 25 -15.05 -1.78 18.01
CA VAL A 25 -15.20 -0.79 16.94
C VAL A 25 -16.19 0.28 17.37
N LEU A 26 -15.75 1.53 17.45
CA LEU A 26 -16.58 2.69 17.77
C LEU A 26 -17.05 3.43 16.52
N ALA A 27 -16.21 3.49 15.49
CA ALA A 27 -16.55 4.11 14.21
C ALA A 27 -15.75 3.48 13.06
N THR A 28 -16.31 3.52 11.85
CA THR A 28 -15.61 3.09 10.64
C THR A 28 -16.01 3.98 9.47
N ALA A 29 -15.02 4.40 8.69
CA ALA A 29 -15.23 5.05 7.41
C ALA A 29 -14.42 4.36 6.32
N ARG A 30 -14.85 4.54 5.06
CA ARG A 30 -14.28 3.86 3.90
C ARG A 30 -14.29 4.78 2.70
N CYS A 31 -13.14 4.94 2.07
CA CYS A 31 -13.01 5.69 0.82
C CYS A 31 -12.46 4.76 -0.27
N ARG A 32 -13.03 4.85 -1.48
CA ARG A 32 -12.55 4.09 -2.63
C ARG A 32 -11.23 4.69 -3.09
N VAL A 33 -10.27 3.83 -3.40
CA VAL A 33 -8.98 4.22 -3.98
C VAL A 33 -8.89 3.65 -5.39
N ALA A 34 -8.81 4.54 -6.37
CA ALA A 34 -8.81 4.14 -7.77
C ALA A 34 -7.56 3.31 -8.13
N GLN A 35 -7.71 2.54 -9.20
CA GLN A 35 -6.61 1.86 -9.88
C GLN A 35 -6.66 2.29 -11.35
N ALA A 36 -5.49 2.46 -11.95
CA ALA A 36 -5.32 2.75 -13.36
C ALA A 36 -4.68 1.55 -14.06
N MET A 37 -5.09 1.29 -15.30
CA MET A 37 -4.55 0.24 -16.16
C MET A 37 -4.14 0.85 -17.50
N PRO A 38 -3.06 1.67 -17.53
CA PRO A 38 -2.73 2.46 -18.71
C PRO A 38 -2.27 1.60 -19.90
N HIS A 39 -1.70 0.42 -19.62
CA HIS A 39 -1.20 -0.54 -20.61
C HIS A 39 -1.46 -1.96 -20.13
N PRO A 40 -1.44 -2.97 -21.03
CA PRO A 40 -1.44 -4.36 -20.62
C PRO A 40 -0.35 -4.65 -19.58
N ARG A 41 -0.69 -5.42 -18.55
CA ARG A 41 0.18 -5.77 -17.40
C ARG A 41 0.51 -4.63 -16.43
N HIS A 42 0.11 -3.39 -16.72
CA HIS A 42 0.32 -2.25 -15.83
C HIS A 42 -0.91 -2.06 -14.93
N VAL A 43 -0.71 -2.10 -13.62
CA VAL A 43 -1.74 -1.80 -12.62
C VAL A 43 -1.17 -0.80 -11.63
N GLU A 44 -1.66 0.44 -11.74
CA GLU A 44 -1.06 1.62 -11.13
C GLU A 44 -2.06 2.38 -10.25
N ARG A 45 -1.55 3.30 -9.45
CA ARG A 45 -2.34 4.18 -8.60
C ARG A 45 -1.72 5.57 -8.50
N ASP A 46 -2.57 6.58 -8.60
CA ASP A 46 -2.20 7.95 -8.24
C ASP A 46 -1.96 8.05 -6.72
N MET A 47 -0.76 8.49 -6.32
CA MET A 47 -0.35 8.53 -4.92
C MET A 47 -0.94 9.73 -4.17
N ASP A 48 -1.20 10.84 -4.85
CA ASP A 48 -1.83 12.02 -4.24
C ASP A 48 -3.33 11.77 -4.01
N GLU A 49 -3.99 11.09 -4.95
CA GLU A 49 -5.36 10.61 -4.75
C GLU A 49 -5.43 9.59 -3.61
N LEU A 50 -4.50 8.61 -3.56
CA LEU A 50 -4.42 7.63 -2.47
C LEU A 50 -4.36 8.32 -1.10
N TRP A 51 -3.48 9.31 -0.97
CA TRP A 51 -3.33 10.07 0.26
C TRP A 51 -4.61 10.84 0.60
N SER A 52 -5.17 11.54 -0.38
CA SER A 52 -6.40 12.34 -0.19
C SER A 52 -7.58 11.48 0.26
N GLN A 53 -7.77 10.30 -0.34
CA GLN A 53 -8.81 9.35 0.06
C GLN A 53 -8.55 8.72 1.44
N THR A 54 -7.28 8.48 1.78
CA THR A 54 -6.90 7.98 3.11
C THR A 54 -7.20 9.02 4.19
N ALA A 55 -6.82 10.29 3.95
CA ALA A 55 -7.11 11.40 4.86
C ALA A 55 -8.63 11.63 5.01
N ALA A 56 -9.40 11.50 3.93
CA ALA A 56 -10.86 11.59 3.97
C ALA A 56 -11.47 10.49 4.85
N ALA A 57 -11.04 9.23 4.68
CA ALA A 57 -11.51 8.13 5.52
C ALA A 57 -11.18 8.37 7.00
N ILE A 58 -9.97 8.85 7.32
CA ILE A 58 -9.59 9.17 8.70
C ILE A 58 -10.50 10.26 9.27
N ALA A 59 -10.67 11.37 8.55
CA ALA A 59 -11.49 12.49 8.99
C ALA A 59 -12.95 12.06 9.25
N GLU A 60 -13.52 11.26 8.36
CA GLU A 60 -14.88 10.73 8.51
C GLU A 60 -14.99 9.77 9.71
N ALA A 61 -14.03 8.86 9.90
CA ALA A 61 -14.03 7.94 11.04
C ALA A 61 -13.90 8.68 12.39
N VAL A 62 -13.06 9.72 12.46
CA VAL A 62 -12.91 10.56 13.65
C VAL A 62 -14.20 11.33 13.92
N SER A 63 -14.80 11.94 12.90
CA SER A 63 -16.06 12.67 13.05
C SER A 63 -17.21 11.74 13.48
N ALA A 64 -17.30 10.54 12.91
CA ALA A 64 -18.35 9.57 13.21
C ALA A 64 -18.22 8.95 14.62
N CYS A 65 -17.02 8.97 15.22
CA CYS A 65 -16.79 8.47 16.57
C CYS A 65 -17.48 9.32 17.65
N GLY A 66 -17.81 10.58 17.36
CA GLY A 66 -18.42 11.50 18.32
C GLY A 66 -17.53 11.85 19.52
N ARG A 67 -16.23 11.54 19.45
CA ARG A 67 -15.24 11.76 20.50
C ARG A 67 -14.10 12.64 19.97
N PRO A 68 -13.45 13.45 20.82
CA PRO A 68 -12.41 14.35 20.37
C PRO A 68 -11.18 13.56 19.88
N ALA A 69 -10.59 14.01 18.78
CA ALA A 69 -9.38 13.39 18.20
C ALA A 69 -8.20 13.37 19.17
N SER A 70 -8.16 14.27 20.15
CA SER A 70 -7.15 14.31 21.21
C SER A 70 -7.15 13.08 22.13
N GLU A 71 -8.18 12.24 22.07
CA GLU A 71 -8.24 10.96 22.78
C GLU A 71 -7.59 9.81 22.01
N ILE A 72 -7.19 10.01 20.74
CA ILE A 72 -6.45 9.01 19.95
C ILE A 72 -5.01 8.97 20.45
N VAL A 73 -4.66 7.88 21.12
CA VAL A 73 -3.32 7.70 21.73
C VAL A 73 -2.37 6.89 20.86
N ALA A 74 -2.89 6.19 19.85
CA ALA A 74 -2.10 5.42 18.91
C ALA A 74 -2.78 5.35 17.54
N VAL A 75 -1.93 5.31 16.50
CA VAL A 75 -2.34 5.06 15.12
C VAL A 75 -1.59 3.83 14.63
N ALA A 76 -2.31 2.85 14.10
CA ALA A 76 -1.74 1.67 13.46
C ALA A 76 -2.13 1.67 11.99
N ALA A 77 -1.16 1.45 11.11
CA ALA A 77 -1.39 1.34 9.67
C ALA A 77 -1.06 -0.07 9.18
N THR A 78 -1.93 -0.60 8.34
CA THR A 78 -1.71 -1.78 7.52
C THR A 78 -2.05 -1.44 6.07
N ALA A 79 -1.46 -2.18 5.14
CA ALA A 79 -1.65 -1.97 3.71
C ALA A 79 -1.60 -3.30 2.96
N HIS A 80 -2.01 -3.27 1.70
CA HIS A 80 -1.78 -4.40 0.81
C HIS A 80 -0.29 -4.73 0.70
N GLY A 81 0.03 -6.02 0.55
CA GLY A 81 1.40 -6.46 0.27
C GLY A 81 1.79 -6.21 -1.18
N ASP A 82 3.10 -6.31 -1.43
CA ASP A 82 3.77 -6.17 -2.74
C ASP A 82 3.46 -4.88 -3.51
N GLY A 83 4.04 -4.75 -4.69
CA GLY A 83 4.07 -3.48 -5.40
C GLY A 83 5.22 -2.58 -4.97
N LEU A 84 5.27 -1.36 -5.50
CA LEU A 84 6.30 -0.39 -5.19
C LEU A 84 5.78 1.04 -5.34
N TYR A 85 6.06 1.86 -4.33
CA TYR A 85 5.70 3.27 -4.28
C TYR A 85 6.98 4.06 -4.02
N LEU A 86 7.49 4.75 -5.05
CA LEU A 86 8.75 5.48 -4.97
C LEU A 86 8.50 6.95 -4.61
N LEU A 87 9.33 7.46 -3.71
CA LEU A 87 9.34 8.85 -3.30
C LEU A 87 10.71 9.47 -3.56
N ASP A 88 10.74 10.77 -3.79
CA ASP A 88 11.98 11.53 -3.81
C ASP A 88 12.46 11.87 -2.38
N ARG A 89 13.56 12.62 -2.29
CA ARG A 89 14.17 13.01 -1.01
C ARG A 89 13.28 13.95 -0.19
N ASP A 90 12.33 14.62 -0.85
CA ASP A 90 11.36 15.54 -0.25
C ASP A 90 10.01 14.84 0.00
N ALA A 91 9.99 13.50 -0.06
CA ALA A 91 8.83 12.65 0.13
C ALA A 91 7.70 12.87 -0.89
N ARG A 92 8.02 13.35 -2.10
CA ARG A 92 7.05 13.52 -3.19
C ARG A 92 7.01 12.27 -4.09
N PRO A 93 5.85 11.90 -4.65
CA PRO A 93 5.74 10.77 -5.59
C PRO A 93 6.69 10.90 -6.79
N LEU A 94 7.43 9.82 -7.09
CA LEU A 94 8.27 9.69 -8.30
C LEU A 94 7.54 8.98 -9.46
N GLY A 95 6.24 9.24 -9.59
CA GLY A 95 5.35 8.55 -10.50
C GLY A 95 4.21 7.83 -9.77
N PRO A 96 3.42 7.01 -10.49
CA PRO A 96 2.34 6.26 -9.88
C PRO A 96 2.88 5.14 -8.98
N GLY A 97 2.12 4.80 -7.95
CA GLY A 97 2.33 3.57 -7.20
C GLY A 97 2.03 2.36 -8.08
N ILE A 98 2.94 1.39 -8.11
CA ILE A 98 2.77 0.14 -8.86
C ILE A 98 2.20 -0.90 -7.92
N LEU A 99 1.04 -1.47 -8.26
CA LEU A 99 0.27 -2.34 -7.37
C LEU A 99 0.71 -3.80 -7.47
N SER A 100 0.33 -4.63 -6.49
CA SER A 100 0.65 -6.06 -6.47
C SER A 100 -0.02 -6.88 -7.59
N LEU A 101 -1.00 -6.31 -8.28
CA LEU A 101 -1.63 -6.88 -9.48
C LEU A 101 -0.80 -6.63 -10.75
N ASP A 102 0.22 -5.78 -10.67
CA ASP A 102 1.09 -5.44 -11.79
C ASP A 102 1.97 -6.63 -12.18
N SER A 103 2.16 -6.83 -13.49
CA SER A 103 2.98 -7.90 -14.05
C SER A 103 3.98 -7.40 -15.10
N ARG A 104 4.29 -6.10 -15.12
CA ARG A 104 5.19 -5.49 -16.10
C ARG A 104 6.61 -6.05 -16.03
N ALA A 105 7.05 -6.47 -14.84
CA ALA A 105 8.37 -7.06 -14.61
C ALA A 105 8.37 -8.60 -14.74
N GLY A 106 7.37 -9.20 -15.38
CA GLY A 106 7.26 -10.65 -15.56
C GLY A 106 8.49 -11.25 -16.26
N ASP A 107 8.87 -10.70 -17.41
CA ASP A 107 10.02 -11.19 -18.20
C ASP A 107 11.34 -11.11 -17.41
N LEU A 108 11.48 -10.10 -16.53
CA LEU A 108 12.63 -9.94 -15.65
C LEU A 108 12.66 -11.01 -14.56
N ALA A 109 11.51 -11.24 -13.89
CA ALA A 109 11.38 -12.28 -12.88
C ALA A 109 11.64 -13.69 -13.48
N ASP A 110 11.16 -13.95 -14.69
CA ASP A 110 11.44 -15.18 -15.45
C ASP A 110 12.92 -15.32 -15.83
N GLY A 111 13.62 -14.20 -16.06
CA GLY A 111 15.07 -14.16 -16.19
C GLY A 111 15.78 -14.65 -14.93
N TRP A 112 15.36 -14.16 -13.76
CA TRP A 112 15.94 -14.51 -12.48
C TRP A 112 15.74 -15.97 -12.06
N LEU A 113 14.66 -16.60 -12.53
CA LEU A 113 14.48 -18.04 -12.38
C LEU A 113 15.53 -18.84 -13.16
N ARG A 114 15.98 -18.32 -14.31
CA ARG A 114 16.91 -19.01 -15.22
C ARG A 114 18.38 -18.79 -14.86
N ASP A 115 18.73 -17.64 -14.30
CA ASP A 115 20.12 -17.28 -13.99
C ASP A 115 20.55 -17.58 -12.55
N GLY A 116 19.65 -18.13 -11.72
CA GLY A 116 19.89 -18.48 -10.31
C GLY A 116 19.67 -17.33 -9.32
N THR A 117 19.34 -16.12 -9.78
CA THR A 117 19.04 -14.97 -8.92
C THR A 117 17.87 -15.25 -7.99
N ALA A 118 16.83 -15.92 -8.47
CA ALA A 118 15.64 -16.24 -7.69
C ALA A 118 15.94 -17.23 -6.55
N GLU A 119 16.81 -18.22 -6.78
CA GLU A 119 17.26 -19.16 -5.75
C GLU A 119 18.10 -18.45 -4.68
N ALA A 120 19.02 -17.59 -5.12
CA ALA A 120 19.83 -16.77 -4.22
C ALA A 120 18.98 -15.79 -3.39
N ALA A 121 17.88 -15.27 -3.94
CA ALA A 121 16.91 -14.46 -3.23
C ALA A 121 16.17 -15.29 -2.18
N LEU A 122 15.61 -16.45 -2.57
CA LEU A 122 14.91 -17.36 -1.66
C LEU A 122 15.76 -17.73 -0.44
N ALA A 123 17.04 -18.07 -0.65
CA ALA A 123 17.96 -18.42 0.42
C ALA A 123 18.21 -17.28 1.42
N ARG A 124 18.06 -16.01 0.99
CA ARG A 124 18.34 -14.82 1.80
C ARG A 124 17.09 -14.23 2.45
N SER A 125 15.98 -14.19 1.71
CA SER A 125 14.75 -13.50 2.13
C SER A 125 13.61 -14.45 2.49
N GLY A 126 13.72 -15.74 2.16
CA GLY A 126 12.60 -16.69 2.24
C GLY A 126 11.54 -16.49 1.16
N GLN A 127 11.80 -15.64 0.16
CA GLN A 127 10.87 -15.34 -0.92
C GLN A 127 11.53 -15.41 -2.30
N THR A 128 10.85 -16.08 -3.22
CA THR A 128 11.17 -16.05 -4.65
C THR A 128 10.54 -14.80 -5.26
N PRO A 129 11.31 -13.86 -5.83
CA PRO A 129 10.73 -12.65 -6.43
C PRO A 129 9.81 -12.99 -7.61
N HIS A 130 8.59 -12.47 -7.59
CA HIS A 130 7.65 -12.52 -8.71
C HIS A 130 7.53 -11.13 -9.37
N ALA A 131 6.73 -11.02 -10.43
CA ALA A 131 6.62 -9.80 -11.25
C ALA A 131 6.27 -8.53 -10.43
N SER A 132 5.43 -8.66 -9.42
CA SER A 132 5.03 -7.56 -8.53
C SER A 132 5.87 -7.41 -7.25
N ALA A 133 6.92 -8.22 -7.09
CA ALA A 133 7.81 -8.08 -5.94
C ALA A 133 8.53 -6.73 -6.01
N PRO A 134 8.75 -6.03 -4.87
CA PRO A 134 9.42 -4.73 -4.86
C PRO A 134 10.77 -4.72 -5.57
N SER A 135 11.54 -5.82 -5.46
CA SER A 135 12.83 -5.97 -6.14
C SER A 135 12.70 -6.04 -7.66
N ALA A 136 11.72 -6.79 -8.17
CA ALA A 136 11.46 -6.93 -9.60
C ALA A 136 10.99 -5.62 -10.22
N ILE A 137 10.05 -4.93 -9.55
CA ILE A 137 9.55 -3.63 -10.02
C ILE A 137 10.67 -2.59 -9.99
N LEU A 138 11.48 -2.53 -8.93
CA LEU A 138 12.57 -1.57 -8.83
C LEU A 138 13.63 -1.79 -9.92
N ALA A 139 13.98 -3.05 -10.20
CA ALA A 139 14.92 -3.38 -11.27
C ALA A 139 14.34 -3.06 -12.65
N TRP A 140 13.04 -3.29 -12.87
CA TRP A 140 12.37 -2.88 -14.11
C TRP A 140 12.42 -1.35 -14.31
N ILE A 141 12.15 -0.55 -13.26
CA ILE A 141 12.23 0.92 -13.31
C ILE A 141 13.67 1.40 -13.57
N ARG A 142 14.68 0.71 -13.03
CA ARG A 142 16.08 1.07 -13.32
C ARG A 142 16.40 0.90 -14.81
N ASP A 143 15.81 -0.10 -15.44
CA ASP A 143 16.13 -0.51 -16.82
C ASP A 143 15.23 0.17 -17.87
N ASN A 144 14.21 0.96 -17.46
CA ASN A 144 13.25 1.64 -18.33
C ASN A 144 13.00 3.10 -17.89
#